data_AF-A0A3D4LNQ9-F1
#
_entry.id   AF-A0A3D4LNQ9-F1
#
_cell.length_a   1.000
_cell.length_b   1.000
_cell.length_c   1.000
_cell.angle_alpha   90.00
_cell.angle_beta   90.00
_cell.angle_gamma   90.00
#
_symmetry.space_group_name_H-M   'P 1'
#
loop_
_entity.id
_entity.type
_entity.pdbx_description
1 polymer ?
#
loop_
_entity_poly.entity_id
_entity_poly.type
_entity_poly.pdbx_seq_one_letter_code
_entity_poly.pdbx_strand_id
1 'polypeptide(L)'
;MKSDNKNAQDKLKLLYILDYIEMPLTNIEITNYILEYGMMDYFTLQLLLSDLCDVKFTLLKPYNGNEYYSVSKSGKAALEMFSDKLP
;
A
#
# COMPACT_ATOMS: atom_id res chain seq x y z
N MET A 1 18.32 7.18 -11.64
CA MET A 1 18.81 5.78 -11.61
C MET A 1 18.89 5.16 -10.22
N LYS A 2 19.48 5.77 -9.17
CA LYS A 2 19.31 5.26 -7.78
C LYS A 2 17.99 5.68 -7.12
N SER A 3 17.38 6.80 -7.55
CA SER A 3 16.13 7.35 -7.02
C SER A 3 14.89 6.52 -7.36
N ASP A 4 14.83 5.99 -8.58
CA ASP A 4 13.60 5.41 -9.15
C ASP A 4 13.29 4.04 -8.55
N ASN A 5 14.33 3.31 -8.13
CA ASN A 5 14.22 1.96 -7.58
C ASN A 5 13.76 1.95 -6.12
N LYS A 6 14.06 3.01 -5.36
CA LYS A 6 13.62 3.14 -3.95
C LYS A 6 12.10 3.27 -3.86
N ASN A 7 11.52 4.12 -4.70
CA ASN A 7 10.06 4.32 -4.75
C ASN A 7 9.32 3.02 -5.12
N ALA A 8 9.86 2.22 -6.05
CA ALA A 8 9.29 0.92 -6.40
C ALA A 8 9.34 -0.09 -5.24
N GLN A 9 10.44 -0.14 -4.48
CA GLN A 9 10.56 -1.00 -3.30
C GLN A 9 9.61 -0.57 -2.18
N ASP A 10 9.48 0.73 -1.93
CA ASP A 10 8.58 1.26 -0.90
C ASP A 10 7.11 0.99 -1.25
N LYS A 11 6.73 1.09 -2.54
CA LYS A 11 5.40 0.67 -3.04
C LYS A 11 5.14 -0.81 -2.80
N LEU A 12 6.11 -1.67 -3.13
CA LEU A 12 5.96 -3.11 -2.96
C LEU A 12 5.83 -3.48 -1.47
N LYS A 13 6.59 -2.83 -0.59
CA LYS A 13 6.46 -2.99 0.87
C LYS A 13 5.08 -2.57 1.37
N LEU A 14 4.60 -1.39 0.98
CA LEU A 14 3.28 -0.93 1.42
C LEU A 14 2.18 -1.85 0.90
N LEU A 15 2.24 -2.25 -0.37
CA LEU A 15 1.29 -3.18 -0.97
C LEU A 15 1.28 -4.52 -0.22
N TYR A 16 2.44 -5.04 0.16
CA TYR A 16 2.59 -6.26 0.95
C TYR A 16 1.97 -6.12 2.35
N ILE A 17 2.21 -5.01 3.05
CA ILE A 17 1.62 -4.76 4.37
C ILE A 17 0.09 -4.76 4.27
N LEU A 18 -0.47 -4.07 3.26
CA LEU A 18 -1.92 -4.02 3.04
C LEU A 18 -2.50 -5.40 2.69
N ASP A 19 -1.78 -6.23 1.95
CA ASP A 19 -2.22 -7.59 1.62
C ASP A 19 -2.16 -8.51 2.84
N TYR A 20 -1.08 -8.41 3.63
CA TYR A 20 -0.84 -9.21 4.83
C TYR A 20 -1.88 -8.97 5.93
N ILE A 21 -2.42 -7.74 6.03
CA ILE A 21 -3.49 -7.41 6.97
C ILE A 21 -4.80 -8.13 6.61
N GLU A 22 -5.00 -8.53 5.35
CA GLU A 22 -6.18 -9.24 4.82
C GLU A 22 -7.55 -8.58 5.12
N MET A 23 -7.56 -7.32 5.55
CA MET A 23 -8.75 -6.56 5.89
C MET A 23 -8.75 -5.19 5.21
N PRO A 24 -9.88 -4.73 4.65
CA PRO A 24 -9.98 -3.38 4.14
C PRO A 24 -9.81 -2.37 5.27
N LEU A 25 -8.97 -1.36 5.07
CA LEU A 25 -8.70 -0.32 6.07
C LEU A 25 -8.94 1.07 5.49
N THR A 26 -9.42 1.97 6.31
CA THR A 26 -9.50 3.40 5.98
C THR A 26 -8.11 4.04 5.93
N ASN A 27 -8.01 5.20 5.28
CA ASN A 27 -6.76 5.98 5.28
C ASN A 27 -6.26 6.26 6.71
N ILE A 28 -7.18 6.58 7.63
CA ILE A 28 -6.85 6.90 9.02
C ILE A 28 -6.28 5.66 9.73
N GLU A 29 -6.89 4.49 9.57
CA GLU A 29 -6.41 3.25 10.18
C GLU A 29 -5.02 2.86 9.66
N ILE A 30 -4.80 2.93 8.34
CA ILE A 30 -3.50 2.67 7.73
C ILE A 30 -2.46 3.67 8.26
N THR A 31 -2.80 4.96 8.27
CA THR A 31 -1.91 6.02 8.74
C THR A 31 -1.51 5.81 10.19
N ASN A 32 -2.46 5.52 11.07
CA ASN A 32 -2.19 5.27 12.48
C ASN A 32 -1.24 4.08 12.64
N TYR A 33 -1.52 2.95 11.97
CA TYR A 33 -0.69 1.75 12.05
C TYR A 33 0.75 2.03 11.57
N ILE A 34 0.90 2.62 10.38
CA ILE A 34 2.21 2.86 9.77
C ILE A 34 3.07 3.82 10.60
N LEU A 35 2.46 4.88 11.17
CA LEU A 35 3.16 5.84 12.01
C LEU A 35 3.51 5.27 13.38
N GLU A 36 2.62 4.51 14.01
CA GLU A 36 2.85 3.88 15.32
C GLU A 36 4.07 2.96 15.30
N TYR A 37 4.24 2.17 14.23
CA TYR A 37 5.39 1.28 14.07
C TYR A 37 6.60 1.95 13.39
N GLY A 38 6.54 3.26 13.10
CA GLY A 38 7.64 4.01 12.47
C GLY A 38 8.07 3.46 11.11
N MET A 39 7.16 2.82 10.37
CA MET A 39 7.49 2.18 9.10
C MET A 39 7.78 3.20 8.01
N MET A 40 7.00 4.29 7.97
CA MET A 40 7.09 5.40 7.01
C MET A 40 6.60 6.69 7.66
N ASP A 41 7.02 7.85 7.16
CA ASP A 41 6.39 9.11 7.52
C ASP A 41 5.06 9.33 6.78
N TYR A 42 4.27 10.27 7.27
CA TYR A 42 2.93 10.56 6.75
C TYR A 42 2.96 10.92 5.25
N PHE A 43 3.86 11.79 4.82
CA PHE A 43 3.90 12.26 3.43
C PHE A 43 4.31 11.14 2.48
N THR A 44 5.29 10.34 2.86
CA THR A 44 5.71 9.16 2.12
C THR A 44 4.56 8.17 1.99
N LEU A 45 3.84 7.88 3.08
CA LEU A 45 2.68 6.99 3.05
C LEU A 45 1.59 7.49 2.09
N GLN A 46 1.20 8.76 2.21
CA GLN A 46 0.12 9.31 1.37
C GLN A 46 0.49 9.32 -0.11
N LEU A 47 1.75 9.61 -0.45
CA LEU A 47 2.24 9.54 -1.83
C LEU A 47 2.17 8.11 -2.37
N LEU A 48 2.61 7.12 -1.59
CA LEU A 48 2.60 5.72 -2.00
C LEU A 48 1.18 5.16 -2.14
N LEU A 49 0.26 5.51 -1.24
CA LEU A 49 -1.16 5.12 -1.34
C LEU A 49 -1.80 5.67 -2.62
N SER A 50 -1.57 6.96 -2.92
CA SER A 50 -2.05 7.59 -4.16
C SER A 50 -1.51 6.86 -5.39
N ASP A 51 -0.19 6.67 -5.44
CA ASP A 51 0.45 6.01 -6.58
C ASP A 51 -0.04 4.57 -6.79
N LEU A 52 -0.27 3.80 -5.70
CA LEU A 52 -0.80 2.44 -5.76
C LEU A 52 -2.25 2.41 -6.27
N CYS A 53 -3.06 3.43 -5.96
CA CYS A 53 -4.40 3.59 -6.52
C CYS A 53 -4.35 3.96 -8.01
N ASP A 54 -3.45 4.86 -8.42
CA ASP A 54 -3.31 5.30 -9.81
C ASP A 54 -2.96 4.12 -10.74
N VAL A 55 -2.08 3.22 -10.29
CA VAL A 55 -1.73 1.98 -11.02
C VAL A 55 -2.69 0.81 -10.74
N LYS A 56 -3.77 1.05 -9.99
CA LYS A 56 -4.82 0.07 -9.64
C LYS A 56 -4.32 -1.15 -8.89
N PHE A 57 -3.23 -1.03 -8.14
CA PHE A 57 -2.76 -2.09 -7.24
C PHE A 57 -3.55 -2.11 -5.93
N THR A 58 -4.06 -0.96 -5.51
CA THR A 58 -5.06 -0.83 -4.45
C THR A 58 -6.35 -0.24 -5.02
N LEU A 59 -7.48 -0.55 -4.38
CA LEU A 59 -8.80 -0.04 -4.72
C LEU A 59 -9.40 0.63 -3.49
N LEU A 60 -9.89 1.85 -3.68
CA LEU A 60 -10.74 2.55 -2.72
C LEU A 60 -12.20 2.15 -2.95
N LYS A 61 -12.86 1.63 -1.91
CA LYS A 61 -14.28 1.27 -1.93
C LYS A 61 -15.04 2.01 -0.84
N PRO A 62 -16.14 2.71 -1.19
CA PRO A 62 -16.98 3.35 -0.19
C PRO A 62 -17.78 2.29 0.59
N TYR A 63 -17.80 2.41 1.91
CA TYR A 63 -18.62 1.59 2.81
C TYR A 63 -18.97 2.39 4.07
N ASN A 64 -20.26 2.43 4.44
CA ASN A 64 -20.77 3.15 5.62
C ASN A 64 -20.26 4.61 5.77
N GLY A 65 -20.14 5.34 4.66
CA GLY A 65 -19.69 6.74 4.67
C GLY A 65 -18.18 6.95 4.74
N ASN A 66 -17.39 5.87 4.77
CA ASN A 66 -15.93 5.91 4.74
C ASN A 66 -15.41 5.25 3.45
N GLU A 67 -14.15 5.54 3.10
CA GLU A 67 -13.44 4.86 2.01
C GLU A 67 -12.39 3.91 2.56
N TYR A 68 -12.38 2.69 2.03
CA TYR A 68 -11.47 1.63 2.45
C TYR A 68 -10.57 1.20 1.30
N TYR A 69 -9.29 1.07 1.60
CA TYR A 69 -8.33 0.46 0.70
C TYR A 69 -8.43 -1.06 0.76
N SER A 70 -8.34 -1.70 -0.40
CA SER A 70 -8.19 -3.15 -0.54
C SER A 70 -7.20 -3.46 -1.65
N VAL A 71 -6.39 -4.51 -1.48
CA VAL A 71 -5.46 -4.94 -2.53
C VAL A 71 -6.24 -5.54 -3.69
N SER A 72 -5.94 -5.06 -4.90
CA SER A 72 -6.62 -5.51 -6.12
C SER A 72 -6.06 -6.84 -6.61
N LYS A 73 -6.71 -7.45 -7.63
CA LYS A 73 -6.16 -8.64 -8.29
C LYS A 73 -4.79 -8.39 -8.94
N SER A 74 -4.61 -7.23 -9.57
CA SER A 74 -3.31 -6.87 -10.17
C SER A 74 -2.25 -6.56 -9.10
N GLY A 75 -2.66 -5.99 -7.96
CA GLY A 75 -1.78 -5.82 -6.80
C GLY A 75 -1.27 -7.16 -6.27
N LYS A 76 -2.16 -8.14 -6.05
CA LYS A 76 -1.76 -9.50 -5.65
C LYS A 76 -0.85 -10.18 -6.67
N ALA A 77 -1.16 -10.08 -7.96
CA ALA A 77 -0.29 -10.61 -9.01
C ALA A 77 1.10 -9.96 -9.03
N ALA A 78 1.20 -8.65 -8.72
CA ALA A 78 2.48 -7.98 -8.58
C ALA A 78 3.28 -8.50 -7.37
N LEU A 79 2.61 -8.76 -6.24
CA LEU A 79 3.26 -9.38 -5.07
C LEU A 79 3.79 -10.78 -5.39
N GLU A 80 3.02 -11.60 -6.10
CA GLU A 80 3.46 -12.93 -6.56
C GLU A 80 4.67 -12.83 -7.49
N MET A 81 4.62 -11.92 -8.47
CA MET A 81 5.69 -11.69 -9.45
C MET A 81 7.01 -11.24 -8.82
N PHE A 82 6.96 -10.50 -7.71
CA PHE A 82 8.13 -9.97 -7.00
C PHE A 82 8.33 -10.59 -5.61
N SER A 83 7.85 -11.81 -5.42
CA SER A 83 7.93 -12.53 -4.14
C SER A 83 9.37 -12.71 -3.64
N ASP A 84 10.35 -12.75 -4.56
CA ASP A 84 11.80 -12.80 -4.27
C ASP A 84 12.35 -11.52 -3.63
N LYS A 85 11.59 -10.41 -3.67
CA LYS A 85 11.97 -9.10 -3.14
C LYS A 85 11.20 -8.70 -1.89
N LEU A 86 10.27 -9.54 -1.45
CA LEU A 86 9.50 -9.31 -0.23
C LEU A 86 10.35 -9.67 1.01
N PRO A 87 10.11 -9.02 2.17
CA PRO A 87 10.76 -9.36 3.44
C PRO A 87 10.50 -10.80 3.91
#